data_AF-A0A2V9P7Q5-F1
#
_entry.id   AF-A0A2V9P7Q5-F1
#
_cell.length_a   1.000
_cell.length_b   1.000
_cell.length_c   1.000
_cell.angle_alpha   90.00
_cell.angle_beta   90.00
_cell.angle_gamma   90.00
#
_symmetry.space_group_name_H-M   'P 1'
#
loop_
_entity.id
_entity.type
_entity.pdbx_description
1 polymer ?
#
loop_
_entity_poly.entity_id
_entity_poly.type
_entity_poly.pdbx_seq_one_letter_code
_entity_poly.pdbx_strand_id
1 'polypeptide(L)' 'MAIGRFHTLLFLQEGARIRCVIDDQVALDVRDDASINMGPVFNTGRVGIRLMYQTRMTFRNLKVWSRNSGVRILQ' A
#
# COMPACT_ATOMS: atom_id res chain seq x y z
N MET A 1 11.96 -16.79 -0.91
CA MET A 1 11.98 -15.72 0.12
C MET A 1 12.58 -16.30 1.38
N ALA A 2 13.46 -15.56 2.06
CA ALA A 2 14.12 -16.01 3.29
C ALA A 2 13.45 -15.38 4.52
N ILE A 3 13.24 -16.17 5.57
CA ILE A 3 12.73 -15.68 6.86
C ILE A 3 13.78 -14.74 7.48
N GLY A 4 13.33 -13.62 8.04
CA GLY A 4 14.20 -12.63 8.73
C GLY A 4 14.79 -11.54 7.84
N ARG A 5 14.55 -11.58 6.53
CA ARG A 5 14.91 -10.48 5.62
C ARG A 5 13.86 -9.36 5.69
N PHE A 6 14.31 -8.12 5.76
CA PHE A 6 13.43 -6.96 5.58
C PHE A 6 13.10 -6.77 4.10
N HIS A 7 11.83 -6.51 3.83
CA HIS A 7 11.30 -6.16 2.51
C HIS A 7 10.76 -4.73 2.55
N THR A 8 10.88 -4.02 1.43
CA THR A 8 10.32 -2.66 1.29
C THR A 8 8.95 -2.76 0.63
N LEU A 9 7.92 -2.23 1.28
CA LEU A 9 6.57 -2.15 0.73
C LEU A 9 6.20 -0.69 0.48
N LEU A 10 5.71 -0.42 -0.73
CA LEU A 10 5.08 0.84 -1.09
C LEU A 10 3.65 0.58 -1.54
N PHE A 11 2.71 1.23 -0.87
CA PHE A 11 1.30 1.27 -1.26
C PHE A 11 0.96 2.69 -1.70
N LEU A 12 0.45 2.82 -2.92
CA LEU A 12 0.06 4.09 -3.51
C LEU A 12 -1.42 4.03 -3.90
N GLN A 13 -2.18 5.01 -3.43
CA GLN A 13 -3.57 5.21 -3.81
C GLN A 13 -3.73 6.62 -4.40
N GLU A 14 -4.19 6.67 -5.65
CA GLU A 14 -4.41 7.90 -6.42
C GLU A 14 -5.81 7.86 -7.02
N GLY A 15 -6.79 8.36 -6.27
CA GLY A 15 -8.20 8.21 -6.61
C GLY A 15 -8.56 6.73 -6.74
N ALA A 16 -9.05 6.33 -7.91
CA ALA A 16 -9.43 4.96 -8.24
C ALA A 16 -8.24 4.03 -8.51
N ARG A 17 -7.02 4.54 -8.69
CA ARG A 17 -5.85 3.69 -8.96
C ARG A 17 -5.20 3.25 -7.66
N ILE A 18 -4.93 1.95 -7.55
CA ILE A 18 -4.22 1.34 -6.42
C ILE A 18 -3.01 0.60 -6.96
N ARG A 19 -1.83 0.88 -6.40
CA ARG A 19 -0.57 0.22 -6.75
C ARG A 19 0.16 -0.27 -5.50
N CYS A 20 0.64 -1.50 -5.56
CA CYS A 20 1.50 -2.11 -4.55
C CYS A 20 2.83 -2.52 -5.17
N VAL A 21 3.93 -2.14 -4.52
CA VAL A 21 5.30 -2.47 -4.92
C VAL A 21 5.99 -3.15 -3.74
N ILE A 22 6.67 -4.27 -4.01
CA ILE A 22 7.46 -5.03 -3.03
C ILE A 22 8.86 -5.18 -3.61
N ASP A 23 9.88 -4.70 -2.89
CA ASP A 23 11.29 -4.73 -3.34
C ASP A 23 11.44 -4.25 -4.80
N ASP A 24 10.87 -3.08 -5.11
CA ASP A 24 10.88 -2.41 -6.41
C ASP A 24 10.15 -3.15 -7.55
N GLN A 25 9.50 -4.28 -7.24
CA GLN A 25 8.67 -5.02 -8.19
C GLN A 25 7.19 -4.69 -7.99
N VAL A 26 6.50 -4.35 -9.08
CA VAL A 26 5.05 -4.12 -9.07
C VAL A 26 4.34 -5.45 -8.80
N ALA A 27 3.81 -5.60 -7.58
CA ALA A 27 3.01 -6.75 -7.19
C ALA A 27 1.55 -6.60 -7.60
N LEU A 28 1.03 -5.37 -7.64
CA LEU A 28 -0.34 -5.04 -8.01
C LEU A 28 -0.43 -3.64 -8.64
N ASP A 29 -1.20 -3.50 -9.71
CA ASP A 29 -1.60 -2.20 -10.27
C ASP A 29 -3.02 -2.35 -10.84
N VAL A 30 -4.01 -1.83 -10.11
CA VAL A 30 -5.44 -2.02 -10.41
C VAL A 30 -6.18 -0.69 -10.38
N ARG A 31 -7.35 -0.65 -11.01
CA ARG A 31 -8.29 0.46 -10.95
C ARG A 31 -9.62 0.00 -10.39
N ASP A 32 -10.10 0.73 -9.39
CA ASP A 32 -11.46 0.61 -8.87
C ASP A 32 -12.46 1.24 -9.84
N ASP A 33 -13.64 0.63 -9.95
CA ASP A 33 -14.72 1.10 -10.80
C ASP A 33 -16.00 1.19 -9.97
N ALA A 34 -16.48 2.43 -9.79
CA ALA A 34 -17.69 2.67 -9.01
C ALA A 34 -18.97 2.07 -9.65
N SER A 35 -18.92 1.65 -10.92
CA SER A 35 -20.06 1.14 -11.67
C SER A 35 -20.28 -0.37 -11.52
N ILE A 36 -19.31 -1.12 -11.00
CA ILE A 36 -19.38 -2.60 -10.92
C ILE A 36 -20.02 -3.14 -9.63
N ASN A 37 -20.96 -2.38 -9.05
CA ASN A 37 -21.74 -2.75 -7.86
C ASN A 37 -20.89 -2.99 -6.58
N MET A 38 -19.73 -2.33 -6.47
CA MET A 38 -18.86 -2.40 -5.29
C MET A 38 -18.90 -1.13 -4.42
N GLY A 39 -19.80 -0.20 -4.75
CA GLY A 39 -19.91 1.10 -4.10
C GLY A 39 -18.97 2.16 -4.71
N PRO A 40 -18.94 3.38 -4.15
CA PRO A 40 -18.10 4.46 -4.66
C PRO A 40 -16.63 4.25 -4.31
N VAL A 41 -15.74 4.80 -5.14
CA VAL A 41 -14.29 4.84 -4.87
C VAL A 41 -14.02 5.60 -3.57
N PHE A 42 -13.33 4.95 -2.63
CA PHE A 42 -12.91 5.59 -1.38
C PHE A 42 -11.61 6.38 -1.59
N ASN A 43 -11.55 7.59 -1.03
CA ASN A 43 -10.41 8.51 -1.25
C ASN A 43 -9.65 8.90 0.03
N THR A 44 -10.21 8.65 1.21
CA THR A 44 -9.62 9.04 2.49
C THR A 44 -9.99 8.05 3.57
N GLY A 45 -9.13 7.84 4.57
CA GLY A 45 -9.42 6.94 5.68
C GLY A 45 -8.25 6.79 6.64
N ARG A 46 -8.39 5.82 7.55
CA ARG A 46 -7.32 5.40 8.46
C ARG A 46 -6.52 4.26 7.83
N VAL A 47 -5.21 4.23 8.10
CA VAL A 47 -4.34 3.11 7.70
C VAL A 47 -4.26 2.10 8.84
N GLY A 48 -4.50 0.83 8.54
CA GLY A 48 -4.41 -0.26 9.51
C GLY A 48 -3.57 -1.41 8.95
N ILE A 49 -2.72 -2.00 9.80
CA ILE A 49 -1.98 -3.22 9.51
C ILE A 49 -2.66 -4.36 10.26
N ARG A 50 -3.17 -5.35 9.52
CA ARG A 50 -3.85 -6.50 10.10
C ARG A 50 -2.95 -7.72 10.09
N LEU A 51 -2.78 -8.35 11.25
CA LEU A 51 -2.16 -9.66 11.40
C LEU A 51 -3.24 -10.71 11.64
N MET A 52 -3.11 -11.87 11.00
CA MET A 52 -3.93 -13.03 11.35
C MET A 52 -3.47 -13.61 12.69
N TYR A 53 -4.35 -14.38 13.34
CA TYR A 53 -4.00 -15.14 14.54
C TYR A 53 -2.71 -15.94 14.32
N GLN A 54 -1.85 -15.96 15.33
CA GLN A 54 -0.52 -16.61 15.29
C GLN A 54 0.48 -16.10 14.23
N THR A 55 0.25 -14.94 13.61
CA THR A 55 1.26 -14.30 12.74
C THR A 55 2.25 -13.48 13.57
N ARG A 56 3.56 -13.71 13.36
CA ARG A 56 4.65 -12.90 13.94
C ARG A 56 5.36 -12.12 12.83
N MET A 57 5.37 -10.79 12.92
CA MET A 57 6.00 -9.92 11.93
C MET A 57 6.62 -8.69 12.59
N THR A 58 7.72 -8.19 12.04
CA THR A 58 8.39 -6.96 12.49
C THR A 58 8.26 -5.89 11.42
N PHE A 59 7.72 -4.74 11.81
CA PHE A 59 7.60 -3.57 10.94
C PHE A 59 8.58 -2.49 11.40
N ARG A 60 9.18 -1.79 10.45
CA ARG A 60 10.02 -0.60 10.73
C ARG A 60 9.84 0.42 9.62
N ASN A 61 10.15 1.69 9.93
CA ASN A 61 10.10 2.80 8.98
C ASN A 61 8.72 3.03 8.33
N LEU A 62 7.64 2.79 9.09
CA LEU A 62 6.29 3.11 8.63
C LEU A 62 6.15 4.63 8.49
N LYS A 63 5.82 5.07 7.28
CA LYS A 63 5.66 6.47 6.94
C LYS A 63 4.49 6.61 5.97
N VAL A 64 3.75 7.71 6.11
CA VAL A 64 2.63 8.06 5.25
C VAL A 64 2.86 9.48 4.75
N TRP A 65 2.68 9.67 3.45
CA TRP A 65 2.90 10.95 2.77
C TRP A 65 1.84 11.16 1.71
N SER A 66 1.58 12.42 1.39
CA SER A 66 0.80 12.80 0.22
C SER A 66 1.73 13.38 -0.83
N ARG A 67 1.34 13.34 -2.11
CA ARG A 67 2.15 13.94 -3.19
C ARG A 67 2.38 15.44 -2.97
N ASN A 68 1.45 16.11 -2.28
CA ASN A 68 1.56 17.52 -1.89
C ASN A 68 2.44 17.77 -0.66
N SER A 69 2.88 16.74 0.06
CA SER A 69 3.74 16.91 1.25
C SER A 69 5.23 16.96 0.92
N GLY A 70 5.61 17.13 -0.36
CA GLY A 70 7.01 17.36 -0.78
C GLY A 70 7.92 16.12 -0.73
N VAL A 71 7.39 14.92 -0.48
CA VAL A 71 8.19 13.69 -0.39
C VAL A 71 8.44 13.13 -1.79
N ARG A 72 9.71 13.04 -2.20
CA ARG A 72 10.11 12.37 -3.44
C ARG A 72 10.10 10.86 -3.22
N ILE A 73 9.26 10.15 -3.96
CA ILE A 73 9.38 8.69 -4.12
C ILE A 73 10.64 8.48 -4.96
N LEU A 74 11.69 7.91 -4.37
CA LEU A 74 12.88 7.52 -5.11
C LEU A 74 12.45 6.47 -6.14
N GLN A 75 12.71 6.76 -7.41
CA GLN A 75 12.52 5.87 -8.54
C GLN A 75 13.74 4.98 -8.74
#